data_AF-A0A1G9YPT9-F1
#
_entry.id   AF-A0A1G9YPT9-F1
#
_cell.length_a   1.000
_cell.length_b   1.000
_cell.length_c   1.000
_cell.angle_alpha   90.00
_cell.angle_beta   90.00
_cell.angle_gamma   90.00
#
_symmetry.space_group_name_H-M   'P 1'
#
loop_
_entity.id
_entity.type
_entity.pdbx_description
1 polymer ?
#
loop_
_entity_poly.entity_id
_entity_poly.type
_entity_poly.pdbx_seq_one_letter_code
_entity_poly.pdbx_strand_id
1 'polypeptide(L)' 'MGQFAYNYHSHEDKVLRFFYSLAQAGKKAAGGTGMVTKQKKIKNVNVTRQVPDHSAYCKAVSLR' A
#
# COMPACT_ATOMS: atom_id res chain seq x y z
N MET A 1 4.31 -17.45 18.95
CA MET A 1 4.47 -16.15 18.27
C MET A 1 3.26 -15.90 17.39
N GLY A 2 2.59 -14.75 17.51
CA GLY A 2 1.42 -14.44 16.67
C GLY A 2 1.85 -13.95 15.28
N GLN A 3 1.19 -14.42 14.22
CA GLN A 3 1.40 -13.89 12.86
C GLN A 3 0.89 -12.44 12.78
N PHE A 4 1.71 -11.59 12.16
CA PHE A 4 1.36 -10.23 11.77
C PHE A 4 1.21 -10.18 10.24
N ALA A 5 0.34 -9.29 9.76
CA ALA A 5 0.19 -9.00 8.35
C ALA A 5 0.65 -7.56 8.07
N TYR A 6 1.53 -7.38 7.09
CA TYR A 6 2.09 -6.09 6.74
C TYR A 6 1.48 -5.58 5.44
N ASN A 7 0.80 -4.43 5.50
CA ASN A 7 0.29 -3.73 4.33
C ASN A 7 1.29 -2.65 3.92
N TYR A 8 2.02 -2.89 2.83
CA TYR A 8 2.95 -1.93 2.28
C TYR A 8 2.20 -1.00 1.32
N HIS A 9 2.24 0.31 1.56
CA HIS A 9 1.48 1.29 0.79
C HIS A 9 2.35 2.50 0.39
N SER A 10 2.01 3.12 -0.74
CA SER A 10 2.68 4.29 -1.30
C SER A 10 1.65 5.28 -1.82
N HIS A 11 1.77 6.54 -1.41
CA HIS A 11 0.86 7.61 -1.84
C HIS A 11 1.21 8.15 -3.24
N GLU A 12 2.41 7.86 -3.73
CA GLU A 12 2.90 8.30 -5.04
C GLU A 12 2.70 7.28 -6.14
N ASP A 13 2.16 6.11 -5.79
CA ASP A 13 1.85 5.06 -6.74
C ASP A 13 0.80 5.53 -7.77
N LYS A 14 1.27 5.82 -8.98
CA LYS A 14 0.45 6.33 -10.08
C LYS A 14 -0.57 5.32 -10.58
N VAL A 15 -0.28 4.02 -10.50
CA VAL A 15 -1.20 2.97 -10.93
C VAL A 15 -2.39 2.91 -9.99
N LEU A 16 -2.13 2.91 -8.68
CA LEU A 16 -3.17 2.96 -7.65
C LEU A 16 -3.94 4.29 -7.65
N ARG A 17 -3.26 5.42 -7.88
CA ARG A 17 -3.93 6.73 -7.93
C ARG A 17 -4.87 6.89 -9.12
N PHE A 18 -4.48 6.40 -10.29
CA PHE A 18 -5.22 6.70 -11.53
C PHE A 18 -6.17 5.57 -11.92
N PHE A 19 -5.66 4.35 -12.09
CA PHE A 19 -6.48 3.23 -12.59
C PHE A 19 -7.45 2.73 -11.52
N TYR A 20 -7.01 2.58 -10.28
CA TYR A 20 -7.87 2.11 -9.20
C TYR A 20 -8.89 3.15 -8.74
N SER A 21 -8.57 4.45 -8.82
CA SER A 21 -9.55 5.50 -8.54
C SER A 21 -10.71 5.46 -9.56
N LEU A 22 -10.41 5.25 -10.84
CA LEU A 22 -11.43 5.09 -11.88
C LEU A 22 -12.26 3.81 -11.66
N ALA A 23 -11.62 2.68 -11.35
CA ALA A 23 -12.29 1.40 -11.16
C ALA A 23 -13.13 1.33 -9.87
N GLN A 24 -12.74 2.03 -8.80
CA GLN A 24 -13.46 2.04 -7.50
C GLN A 24 -14.38 3.24 -7.32
N ALA A 25 -14.78 3.91 -8.41
CA ALA A 25 -15.68 5.08 -8.38
C ALA A 25 -15.19 6.20 -7.43
N GLY A 26 -13.88 6.50 -7.46
CA GLY A 26 -13.25 7.55 -6.67
C GLY A 26 -12.86 7.17 -5.23
N LYS A 27 -13.06 5.91 -4.82
CA LYS A 27 -12.57 5.43 -3.51
C LYS A 27 -11.05 5.28 -3.52
N LYS A 28 -10.42 5.63 -2.40
CA LYS A 28 -8.96 5.49 -2.22
C LYS A 28 -8.61 4.04 -1.93
N ALA A 29 -7.75 3.45 -2.75
CA ALA A 29 -7.27 2.09 -2.55
C ALA A 29 -6.34 1.99 -1.32
N ALA A 30 -6.42 0.89 -0.58
CA ALA A 30 -5.59 0.65 0.61
C ALA A 30 -4.07 0.63 0.31
N GLY A 31 -3.68 0.27 -0.92
CA GLY A 31 -2.29 0.38 -1.37
C GLY A 31 -1.81 1.83 -1.55
N GLY A 32 -2.74 2.79 -1.66
CA GLY A 32 -2.44 4.21 -1.76
C GLY A 32 -2.47 4.94 -0.41
N THR A 33 -3.29 4.50 0.54
CA THR A 33 -3.50 5.23 1.81
C THR A 33 -3.20 4.44 3.08
N GLY A 34 -2.87 3.16 2.94
CA GLY A 34 -2.92 2.23 4.06
C GLY A 34 -4.33 1.69 4.29
N MET A 35 -4.42 0.60 5.08
CA MET A 35 -5.68 0.03 5.53
C MET A 35 -6.17 0.69 6.82
N VAL A 36 -7.42 1.09 6.87
CA VAL A 36 -8.09 1.52 8.12
C VAL A 36 -8.64 0.27 8.80
N THR A 37 -8.04 -0.14 9.91
CA THR A 37 -8.43 -1.37 10.63
C THR A 37 -8.20 -1.23 12.14
N LYS A 38 -9.07 -1.87 12.93
CA LYS A 38 -8.92 -1.99 14.40
C LYS A 38 -8.05 -3.19 14.79
N GLN A 39 -7.66 -4.03 13.84
CA GLN A 39 -6.87 -5.23 14.11
C GLN A 39 -5.41 -4.87 14.40
N LYS A 40 -4.98 -5.04 15.66
CA LYS A 40 -3.60 -4.75 16.09
C LYS A 40 -2.52 -5.58 15.37
N LYS A 41 -2.92 -6.70 14.74
CA LYS A 41 -2.06 -7.61 13.97
C LYS A 41 -1.76 -7.13 12.56
N ILE A 42 -2.50 -6.15 12.03
CA ILE A 42 -2.24 -5.54 10.72
C ILE A 42 -1.37 -4.30 10.93
N LYS A 43 -0.27 -4.20 10.20
CA LYS A 43 0.68 -3.09 10.27
C LYS A 43 0.78 -2.42 8.90
N ASN A 44 0.48 -1.12 8.85
CA ASN A 44 0.73 -0.32 7.65
C ASN A 44 2.21 0.08 7.62
N VAL A 45 2.86 -0.14 6.48
CA VAL A 45 4.24 0.27 6.22
C VAL A 45 4.22 1.22 5.03
N ASN A 46 4.52 2.50 5.28
CA ASN A 46 4.60 3.50 4.23
C ASN A 46 5.96 3.41 3.52
N VAL A 47 5.94 3.06 2.24
CA VAL A 47 7.14 2.91 1.40
C VAL A 47 7.24 3.96 0.30
N THR A 48 6.49 5.06 0.40
CA THR A 48 6.44 6.12 -0.62
C THR A 48 7.83 6.60 -1.06
N ARG A 49 8.76 6.79 -0.12
CA ARG A 49 10.14 7.23 -0.43
C ARG A 49 11.00 6.19 -1.16
N GLN A 50 10.65 4.92 -1.06
CA GLN A 50 11.38 3.80 -1.67
C GLN A 50 10.73 3.34 -2.98
N VAL A 51 9.44 3.63 -3.13
CA VAL A 51 8.59 3.15 -4.22
C VAL A 51 7.82 4.34 -4.80
N PRO A 52 8.46 5.12 -5.68
CA PRO A 52 7.80 6.25 -6.35
C PRO A 52 6.80 5.79 -7.43
N ASP A 53 6.92 4.56 -7.94
CA ASP A 53 6.05 3.98 -8.96
C ASP A 53 5.72 2.50 -8.65
N HIS A 54 4.56 2.00 -9.08
CA HIS A 54 4.02 0.68 -8.69
C HIS A 54 4.97 -0.51 -8.93
N SER A 55 5.70 -0.50 -10.04
CA SER A 55 6.63 -1.60 -10.35
C SER A 55 7.87 -1.62 -9.47
N ALA A 56 8.17 -0.52 -8.75
CA ALA A 56 9.33 -0.46 -7.86
C ALA A 56 9.12 -1.28 -6.58
N TYR A 57 7.88 -1.69 -6.24
CA TYR A 57 7.63 -2.64 -5.16
C TYR A 57 8.45 -3.92 -5.32
N CYS A 58 8.54 -4.46 -6.54
CA CYS A 58 9.24 -5.71 -6.83
C CYS A 58 10.77 -5.62 -6.69
N LYS A 59 11.33 -4.41 -6.65
CA LYS A 59 12.79 -4.18 -6.63
C LYS A 59 13.28 -3.57 -5.33
N ALA A 60 12.45 -2.77 -4.66
CA ALA A 60 12.88 -1.92 -3.55
C ALA A 60 12.38 -2.38 -2.18
N VAL A 61 11.38 -3.27 -2.10
CA VAL A 61 10.75 -3.66 -0.83
C VAL A 61 11.20 -5.06 -0.42
N SER A 62 11.79 -5.16 0.77
CA SER A 62 11.96 -6.45 1.47
C SER A 62 10.72 -6.73 2.33
N LEU A 63 10.03 -7.81 1.99
CA LEU A 63 8.85 -8.27 2.73
C LEU A 63 9.27 -8.87 4.07
N ARG A 64 8.45 -8.66 5.11
CA ARG A 64 8.66 -9.15 6.47
C ARG A 64 7.60 -10.17 6.87
#